data_AF-A0AAJ4EK82-F1
#
_entry.id   AF-A0AAJ4EK82-F1
#
_cell.length_a   1.000
_cell.length_b   1.000
_cell.length_c   1.000
_cell.angle_alpha   90.00
_cell.angle_beta   90.00
_cell.angle_gamma   90.00
#
_symmetry.space_group_name_H-M   'P 1'
#
loop_
_entity.id
_entity.type
_entity.pdbx_description
1 polymer ?
#
loop_
_entity_poly.entity_id
_entity_poly.type
_entity_poly.pdbx_seq_one_letter_code
_entity_poly.pdbx_strand_id
1 'polypeptide(L)' 'MKTLQDLIKDLTGVTVEQDKISDYLEYEALDLIDANLQGAKLQKNN' A
#
# COMPACT_ATOMS: atom_id res chain seq x y z
N MET A 1 -15.60 -8.60 1.30
CA MET A 1 -14.13 -8.45 1.22
C MET A 1 -13.75 -7.26 2.08
N LYS A 2 -12.66 -7.34 2.85
CA LYS A 2 -12.16 -6.19 3.61
C LYS A 2 -11.57 -5.15 2.65
N THR A 3 -11.79 -3.87 2.93
CA THR A 3 -11.17 -2.76 2.19
C THR A 3 -9.75 -2.48 2.72
N LEU A 4 -8.96 -1.68 2.00
CA LEU A 4 -7.66 -1.21 2.52
C LEU A 4 -7.83 -0.41 3.83
N GLN A 5 -8.94 0.31 3.99
CA GLN A 5 -9.29 1.03 5.23
C GLN A 5 -9.46 0.07 6.39
N ASP A 6 -10.20 -1.03 6.16
CA ASP A 6 -10.43 -2.06 7.16
C ASP A 6 -9.09 -2.68 7.60
N LEU A 7 -8.20 -2.96 6.64
CA LEU A 7 -6.87 -3.52 6.92
C LEU A 7 -5.99 -2.55 7.72
N ILE A 8 -5.94 -1.27 7.35
CA ILE A 8 -5.17 -0.24 8.07
C ILE A 8 -5.67 -0.13 9.51
N LYS A 9 -7.00 -0.09 9.70
CA LYS A 9 -7.62 -0.01 11.03
C LYS A 9 -7.33 -1.25 11.86
N ASP A 10 -7.42 -2.43 11.26
CA ASP A 10 -7.14 -3.70 11.96
C ASP A 10 -5.67 -3.81 12.40
N LEU A 11 -4.72 -3.32 11.60
CA LEU A 11 -3.28 -3.39 11.93
C LEU A 11 -2.82 -2.29 12.88
N THR A 12 -3.34 -1.07 12.73
CA THR A 12 -2.78 0.13 13.37
C THR A 12 -3.73 0.81 14.35
N GLY A 13 -5.02 0.46 14.33
CA GLY A 13 -6.08 1.17 15.06
C GLY A 13 -6.48 2.51 14.44
N VAL A 14 -5.81 2.96 13.38
CA VAL A 14 -6.06 4.24 12.71
C VAL A 14 -7.20 4.09 11.70
N THR A 15 -8.15 5.02 11.73
CA THR A 15 -9.19 5.12 10.69
C THR A 15 -8.78 6.19 9.69
N VAL A 16 -8.77 5.85 8.40
CA VAL A 16 -8.35 6.74 7.31
C VAL A 16 -9.55 7.03 6.41
N GLU A 17 -9.73 8.30 6.04
CA GLU A 17 -10.78 8.74 5.12
C GLU A 17 -10.48 8.26 3.70
N GLN A 18 -11.54 7.92 2.95
CA GLN A 18 -11.41 7.36 1.61
C GLN A 18 -10.68 8.30 0.64
N ASP A 19 -10.97 9.59 0.72
CA ASP A 19 -10.36 10.60 -0.16
C ASP A 19 -8.87 10.80 0.16
N LYS A 20 -8.43 10.42 1.37
CA LYS A 20 -7.03 10.47 1.80
C LYS A 20 -6.24 9.22 1.43
N ILE A 21 -6.91 8.12 1.13
CA ILE A 21 -6.23 6.92 0.61
C ILE A 21 -5.65 7.18 -0.76
N SER A 22 -6.31 8.01 -1.58
CA SER A 22 -5.73 8.50 -2.83
C SER A 22 -4.38 9.14 -2.55
N ASP A 23 -4.28 10.12 -1.66
CA ASP A 23 -3.03 10.81 -1.31
C ASP A 23 -1.92 9.84 -0.83
N TYR A 24 -2.26 8.77 -0.09
CA TYR A 24 -1.30 7.73 0.34
C TYR A 24 -0.89 6.77 -0.77
N LEU A 25 -1.78 6.48 -1.71
CA LEU A 25 -1.54 5.60 -2.85
C LEU A 25 -0.98 6.34 -4.07
N GLU A 26 -1.16 7.67 -4.15
CA GLU A 26 -0.68 8.54 -5.22
C GLU A 26 0.86 8.56 -5.25
N TYR A 27 1.50 8.24 -4.12
CA TYR A 27 2.88 7.79 -4.09
C TYR A 27 2.97 6.32 -4.56
N GLU A 28 2.68 6.07 -5.84
CA GLU A 28 2.61 4.74 -6.46
C GLU A 28 3.97 4.05 -6.61
N ALA A 29 5.08 4.76 -6.35
CA ALA A 29 6.40 4.16 -6.36
C ALA A 29 6.55 3.27 -5.13
N LEU A 30 6.35 1.96 -5.31
CA LEU A 30 6.71 0.95 -4.32
C LEU A 30 8.16 1.18 -3.89
N ASP A 31 8.35 1.69 -2.69
CA ASP A 31 9.68 1.93 -2.14
C ASP A 31 10.29 0.58 -1.76
N LEU A 32 11.25 0.14 -2.57
CA LEU A 32 11.94 -1.13 -2.45
C LEU A 32 13.35 -0.97 -1.91
N ILE A 33 13.69 0.20 -1.36
CA ILE A 33 15.00 0.41 -0.73
C ILE A 33 15.18 -0.65 0.36
N ASP A 34 16.31 -1.35 0.30
CA ASP A 34 16.70 -2.46 1.20
C ASP A 34 15.82 -3.72 1.20
N ALA A 35 14.86 -3.86 0.30
CA ALA A 35 14.04 -5.06 0.19
C ALA A 35 14.82 -6.25 -0.41
N ASN A 36 14.70 -7.45 0.18
CA ASN A 36 15.20 -8.68 -0.43
C ASN A 36 14.25 -9.17 -1.53
N LEU A 37 14.61 -8.94 -2.79
CA LEU A 37 13.78 -9.22 -3.96
C LEU A 37 14.15 -10.52 -4.69
N GLN A 38 14.94 -11.41 -4.07
CA GLN A 38 15.42 -12.61 -4.74
C GLN A 38 14.23 -13.51 -5.17
N GLY A 39 14.06 -13.68 -6.48
CA GLY A 39 12.97 -14.48 -7.06
C GLY A 39 11.64 -13.75 -7.21
N ALA A 40 11.55 -12.47 -6.82
CA ALA A 40 10.35 -11.66 -7.03
C ALA A 40 10.16 -11.35 -8.52
N LYS A 41 8.95 -11.58 -9.04
CA LYS A 41 8.54 -11.16 -10.39
C LYS A 41 7.85 -9.81 -10.30
N LEU A 42 8.61 -8.74 -10.49
CA LEU A 42 8.09 -7.38 -10.53
C LEU A 42 7.68 -7.03 -11.97
N GLN A 43 6.50 -6.44 -12.11
CA GLN A 43 6.01 -5.92 -13.39
C GLN A 43 5.73 -4.42 -13.24
N LYS A 44 6.11 -3.66 -14.25
CA LYS A 44 5.74 -2.25 -14.31
C LYS A 44 4.22 -2.15 -14.50
N ASN A 45 3.56 -1.37 -13.66
CA ASN A 45 2.18 -0.99 -13.92
C ASN A 45 2.17 0.09 -15.02
N ASN A 46 1.34 -0.10 -16.06
CA ASN A 46 1.20 0.84 -17.18
C ASN A 46 0.10 1.86 -16.90
#